data_AF-A0A0G1MNT9-F1
#
_entry.id   AF-A0A0G1MNT9-F1
#
_cell.length_a   1.000
_cell.length_b   1.000
_cell.length_c   1.000
_cell.angle_alpha   90.00
_cell.angle_beta   90.00
_cell.angle_gamma   90.00
#
_symmetry.space_group_name_H-M   'P 1'
#
loop_
_entity.id
_entity.type
_entity.pdbx_description
1 polymer ?
#
loop_
_entity_poly.entity_id
_entity_poly.type
_entity_poly.pdbx_seq_one_letter_code
_entity_poly.pdbx_strand_id
1 'polypeptide(L)'
;MNTMRKSSTDRNERKRIWKMKLKELDGIKDNEGTPIDPGIKEAIVAFNLNGFPTINSCAGHTQKNKLWFPHVLGVAPGRPQNRFINDNKIRRKIAHEHNIPEGFIELNPNACKQYYQWVKEHRLKETKKYLAWKRKNKVMEEFIQFQLDRFYSGRKVSQDAKIYLAKPTLGYLVNIGRMGIKEKVKNHTVKPVEIPGIQRKIRAAQKEMKAFTEFLKKKFFDA
;
A
#
# COMPACT_ATOMS: atom_id res chain seq x y z
N MET A 1 -25.20 33.57 18.93
CA MET A 1 -24.58 32.38 19.57
C MET A 1 -25.09 31.11 18.88
N ASN A 2 -24.39 30.56 17.86
CA ASN A 2 -24.75 29.23 17.32
C ASN A 2 -23.62 28.47 16.61
N THR A 3 -22.36 28.89 16.78
CA THR A 3 -21.18 28.27 16.14
C THR A 3 -20.53 27.16 17.00
N MET A 4 -20.73 27.15 18.32
CA MET A 4 -20.11 26.15 19.21
C MET A 4 -20.83 24.79 19.26
N ARG A 5 -22.12 24.70 18.88
CA ARG A 5 -22.86 23.42 18.88
C ARG A 5 -22.61 22.55 17.64
N LYS A 6 -22.20 23.14 16.50
CA LYS A 6 -21.89 22.37 15.29
C LYS A 6 -20.53 21.64 15.37
N SER A 7 -19.53 22.22 16.04
CA SER A 7 -18.16 21.67 16.06
C SER A 7 -17.97 20.46 16.98
N SER A 8 -18.72 20.37 18.09
CA SER A 8 -18.63 19.23 19.02
C SER A 8 -19.37 18.00 18.49
N THR A 9 -20.52 18.18 17.84
CA THR A 9 -21.28 17.09 17.21
C THR A 9 -20.54 16.49 16.02
N ASP A 10 -19.90 17.32 15.17
CA ASP A 10 -19.10 16.83 14.04
C ASP A 10 -17.88 16.01 14.50
N ARG A 11 -17.17 16.49 15.53
CA ARG A 11 -16.03 15.75 16.09
C ARG A 11 -16.43 14.42 16.72
N ASN A 12 -17.60 14.36 17.38
CA ASN A 12 -18.12 13.12 17.95
C ASN A 12 -18.52 12.11 16.87
N GLU A 13 -19.12 12.59 15.78
CA GLU A 13 -19.44 11.74 14.62
C GLU A 13 -18.17 11.19 13.97
N ARG A 14 -17.14 12.02 13.77
CA ARG A 14 -15.83 11.56 13.29
C ARG A 14 -15.21 10.51 14.20
N LYS A 15 -15.35 10.63 15.52
CA LYS A 15 -14.88 9.60 16.47
C LYS A 15 -15.64 8.30 16.29
N ARG A 16 -16.95 8.37 16.04
CA ARG A 16 -17.79 7.19 15.75
C ARG A 16 -17.34 6.52 14.45
N ILE A 17 -17.14 7.27 13.37
CA ILE A 17 -16.64 6.79 12.09
C ILE A 17 -15.27 6.11 12.26
N TRP A 18 -14.34 6.73 13.00
CA TRP A 18 -13.03 6.16 13.29
C TRP A 18 -13.13 4.79 13.97
N LYS A 19 -13.92 4.71 15.06
CA LYS A 19 -14.14 3.47 15.81
C LYS A 19 -14.81 2.39 14.95
N MET A 20 -15.79 2.76 14.13
CA MET A 20 -16.43 1.84 13.20
C MET A 20 -15.43 1.29 12.19
N LYS A 21 -14.55 2.13 11.65
CA LYS A 21 -13.55 1.68 10.68
C LYS A 21 -12.52 0.75 11.31
N LEU A 22 -12.07 1.02 12.54
CA LEU A 22 -11.22 0.07 13.28
C LEU A 22 -11.90 -1.30 13.45
N LYS A 23 -13.17 -1.30 13.87
CA LYS A 23 -13.94 -2.53 14.06
C LYS A 23 -14.14 -3.30 12.76
N GLU A 24 -14.32 -2.62 11.64
CA GLU A 24 -14.38 -3.25 10.31
C GLU A 24 -13.08 -4.01 10.01
N LEU A 25 -11.92 -3.45 10.33
CA LEU A 25 -10.62 -4.10 10.12
C LEU A 25 -10.42 -5.35 10.98
N ASP A 26 -11.11 -5.49 12.11
CA ASP A 26 -11.03 -6.70 12.95
C ASP A 26 -11.61 -7.94 12.25
N GLY A 27 -12.54 -7.75 11.32
CA GLY A 27 -13.13 -8.83 10.52
C GLY A 27 -12.34 -9.21 9.28
N ILE A 28 -11.32 -8.43 8.89
CA ILE A 28 -10.56 -8.67 7.67
C ILE A 28 -9.41 -9.65 7.95
N LYS A 29 -9.35 -10.70 7.14
CA LYS A 29 -8.30 -11.71 7.14
C LYS A 29 -7.77 -11.90 5.72
N ASP A 30 -6.51 -12.30 5.60
CA ASP A 30 -5.96 -12.75 4.31
C ASP A 30 -6.46 -14.15 3.93
N ASN A 31 -6.00 -14.67 2.79
CA ASN A 31 -6.38 -15.99 2.28
C ASN A 31 -5.90 -17.16 3.17
N GLU A 32 -4.97 -16.90 4.10
CA GLU A 32 -4.48 -17.87 5.09
C GLU A 32 -5.24 -17.73 6.42
N GLY A 33 -6.22 -16.81 6.51
CA GLY A 33 -6.96 -16.53 7.73
C GLY A 33 -6.23 -15.62 8.72
N THR A 34 -5.09 -15.05 8.33
CA THR A 34 -4.29 -14.17 9.18
C THR A 34 -4.94 -12.79 9.27
N PRO A 35 -5.19 -12.26 10.48
CA PRO A 35 -5.75 -10.92 10.64
C PRO A 35 -4.74 -9.82 10.29
N ILE A 36 -5.24 -8.61 10.05
CA ILE A 36 -4.39 -7.43 9.87
C ILE A 36 -3.53 -7.19 11.12
N ASP A 37 -2.23 -6.94 10.91
CA ASP A 37 -1.27 -6.55 11.95
C ASP A 37 -1.81 -5.41 12.83
N PRO A 38 -1.93 -5.58 14.16
CA PRO A 38 -2.41 -4.52 15.05
C PRO A 38 -1.61 -3.22 14.93
N GLY A 39 -0.30 -3.32 14.64
CA GLY A 39 0.61 -2.19 14.48
C GLY A 39 0.35 -1.29 13.27
N ILE A 40 -0.48 -1.71 12.30
CA ILE A 40 -0.80 -0.90 11.09
C ILE A 40 -2.28 -0.51 10.99
N LYS A 41 -3.16 -1.02 11.86
CA LYS A 41 -4.62 -0.73 11.79
C LYS A 41 -4.94 0.76 11.83
N GLU A 42 -4.37 1.51 12.77
CA GLU A 42 -4.56 2.96 12.86
C GLU A 42 -4.09 3.69 11.60
N ALA A 43 -2.98 3.24 11.00
CA ALA A 43 -2.52 3.79 9.72
C ALA A 43 -3.54 3.50 8.62
N ILE A 44 -3.99 2.25 8.46
CA ILE A 44 -5.02 1.90 7.48
C ILE A 44 -6.27 2.78 7.63
N VAL A 45 -6.76 2.97 8.86
CA VAL A 45 -7.91 3.85 9.13
C VAL A 45 -7.61 5.30 8.73
N ALA A 46 -6.46 5.84 9.14
CA ALA A 46 -6.06 7.21 8.81
C ALA A 46 -6.00 7.45 7.30
N PHE A 47 -5.42 6.51 6.55
CA PHE A 47 -5.35 6.58 5.09
C PHE A 47 -6.74 6.47 4.46
N ASN A 48 -7.52 5.45 4.83
CA ASN A 48 -8.86 5.22 4.27
C ASN A 48 -9.78 6.42 4.47
N LEU A 49 -9.82 6.98 5.68
CA LEU A 49 -10.69 8.12 6.02
C LEU A 49 -10.21 9.45 5.41
N ASN A 50 -8.96 9.52 4.95
CA ASN A 50 -8.44 10.65 4.16
C ASN A 50 -8.53 10.41 2.64
N GLY A 51 -9.32 9.42 2.19
CA GLY A 51 -9.57 9.18 0.77
C GLY A 51 -8.50 8.33 0.08
N PHE A 52 -7.72 7.57 0.85
CA PHE A 52 -6.70 6.66 0.33
C PHE A 52 -7.04 5.21 0.68
N PRO A 53 -7.91 4.51 -0.09
CA PRO A 53 -8.16 3.09 0.11
C PRO A 53 -6.87 2.28 0.05
N THR A 54 -6.69 1.43 1.05
CA THR A 54 -5.49 0.61 1.20
C THR A 54 -5.77 -0.88 0.99
N ILE A 55 -4.75 -1.60 0.54
CA ILE A 55 -4.67 -3.06 0.48
C ILE A 55 -3.28 -3.49 0.98
N ASN A 56 -3.07 -4.79 1.26
CA ASN A 56 -1.75 -5.42 1.51
C ASN A 56 -0.73 -4.50 2.22
N SER A 57 -1.09 -4.01 3.41
CA SER A 57 -0.25 -3.10 4.20
C SER A 57 0.39 -3.86 5.37
N CYS A 58 1.56 -3.43 5.83
CA CYS A 58 2.32 -4.11 6.89
C CYS A 58 2.92 -3.13 7.89
N ALA A 59 2.92 -3.50 9.17
CA ALA A 59 3.52 -2.71 10.25
C ALA A 59 5.06 -2.72 10.25
N GLY A 60 5.68 -3.56 9.40
CA GLY A 60 7.09 -3.89 9.44
C GLY A 60 7.42 -4.87 10.57
N HIS A 61 8.49 -5.62 10.37
CA HIS A 61 8.91 -6.71 11.25
C HIS A 61 10.40 -6.57 11.57
N THR A 62 10.76 -6.82 12.82
CA THR A 62 12.16 -6.72 13.30
C THR A 62 12.74 -8.07 13.69
N GLN A 63 11.97 -9.15 13.53
CA GLN A 63 12.42 -10.51 13.83
C GLN A 63 13.58 -10.89 12.90
N LYS A 64 14.55 -11.66 13.43
CA LYS A 64 15.79 -12.02 12.72
C LYS A 64 15.54 -12.64 11.34
N ASN A 65 14.47 -13.41 11.20
CA ASN A 65 14.03 -14.08 9.97
C ASN A 65 12.97 -13.29 9.16
N LYS A 66 12.49 -12.15 9.66
CA LYS A 66 11.47 -11.30 9.02
C LYS A 66 11.83 -9.83 9.28
N LEU A 67 12.76 -9.30 8.48
CA LEU A 67 13.19 -7.89 8.55
C LEU A 67 12.51 -7.07 7.45
N TRP A 68 11.31 -6.57 7.72
CA TRP A 68 10.50 -5.82 6.75
C TRP A 68 10.24 -4.40 7.23
N PHE A 69 10.30 -3.44 6.31
CA PHE A 69 9.94 -2.06 6.60
C PHE A 69 8.41 -1.89 6.55
N PRO A 70 7.85 -0.98 7.37
CA PRO A 70 6.44 -0.66 7.30
C PRO A 70 6.07 -0.08 5.93
N HIS A 71 4.89 -0.46 5.42
CA HIS A 71 4.36 0.07 4.17
C HIS A 71 2.84 0.09 4.18
N VAL A 72 2.26 1.03 3.42
CA VAL A 72 0.84 1.09 3.11
C VAL A 72 0.67 1.10 1.60
N LEU A 73 0.03 0.09 1.04
CA LEU A 73 -0.25 0.03 -0.39
C LEU A 73 -1.62 0.65 -0.67
N GLY A 74 -1.64 1.76 -1.39
CA GLY A 74 -2.86 2.47 -1.77
C GLY A 74 -3.30 2.12 -3.19
N VAL A 75 -4.59 1.85 -3.37
CA VAL A 75 -5.13 1.50 -4.69
C VAL A 75 -6.53 2.08 -4.85
N ALA A 76 -6.78 2.75 -5.98
CA ALA A 76 -8.10 3.23 -6.30
C ALA A 76 -9.11 2.07 -6.38
N PRO A 77 -10.35 2.23 -5.87
CA PRO A 77 -11.36 1.17 -5.93
C PRO A 77 -11.79 0.90 -7.38
N GLY A 78 -12.38 -0.28 -7.60
CA GLY A 78 -12.93 -0.65 -8.91
C GLY A 78 -11.87 -0.94 -9.96
N ARG A 79 -10.77 -1.60 -9.57
CA ARG A 79 -9.77 -2.11 -10.53
C ARG A 79 -10.45 -3.04 -11.54
N PRO A 80 -10.33 -2.79 -12.85
CA PRO A 80 -10.90 -3.69 -13.83
C PRO A 80 -10.12 -5.00 -13.87
N GLN A 81 -10.83 -6.10 -14.11
CA GLN A 81 -10.26 -7.43 -14.27
C GLN A 81 -9.19 -7.47 -15.38
N ASN A 82 -9.50 -6.85 -16.53
CA ASN A 82 -8.65 -6.88 -17.71
C ASN A 82 -7.86 -5.58 -17.88
N ARG A 83 -6.54 -5.72 -17.94
CA ARG A 83 -5.65 -4.60 -18.24
C ARG A 83 -5.61 -4.31 -19.73
N PHE A 84 -5.52 -5.35 -20.55
CA PHE A 84 -5.34 -5.23 -22.00
C PHE A 84 -6.59 -5.60 -22.80
N ILE A 85 -6.68 -5.13 -24.04
CA ILE A 85 -7.68 -5.63 -24.99
C ILE A 85 -7.35 -7.09 -25.30
N ASN A 86 -8.36 -7.97 -25.29
CA ASN A 86 -8.23 -9.43 -25.48
C ASN A 86 -7.45 -10.17 -24.38
N ASP A 87 -7.28 -9.56 -23.19
CA ASP A 87 -6.53 -10.12 -22.05
C ASP A 87 -6.94 -11.57 -21.73
N ASN A 88 -8.25 -11.82 -21.59
CA ASN A 88 -8.81 -13.14 -21.27
C ASN A 88 -8.41 -14.23 -22.26
N LYS A 89 -8.38 -13.91 -23.57
CA LYS A 89 -8.02 -14.90 -24.60
C LYS A 89 -6.56 -15.35 -24.45
N ILE A 90 -5.67 -14.40 -24.14
CA ILE A 90 -4.25 -14.66 -23.96
C ILE A 90 -4.00 -15.41 -22.66
N ARG A 91 -4.66 -14.97 -21.58
CA ARG A 91 -4.58 -15.63 -20.28
C ARG A 91 -5.02 -17.09 -20.37
N ARG A 92 -6.16 -17.37 -21.00
CA ARG A 92 -6.63 -18.73 -21.25
C ARG A 92 -5.63 -19.59 -22.00
N LYS A 93 -5.06 -19.05 -23.08
CA LYS A 93 -4.05 -19.77 -23.88
C LYS A 93 -2.84 -20.16 -23.04
N ILE A 94 -2.27 -19.19 -22.31
CA ILE A 94 -1.06 -19.42 -21.50
C ILE A 94 -1.37 -20.33 -20.31
N ALA A 95 -2.52 -20.18 -19.67
CA ALA A 95 -2.96 -21.04 -18.59
C ALA A 95 -3.04 -22.51 -19.04
N HIS A 96 -3.62 -22.75 -20.22
CA HIS A 96 -3.68 -24.08 -20.84
C HIS A 96 -2.28 -24.63 -21.16
N GLU A 97 -1.38 -23.84 -21.74
CA GLU A 97 0.00 -24.26 -22.05
C GLU A 97 0.81 -24.65 -20.80
N HIS A 98 0.50 -24.03 -19.66
CA HIS A 98 1.18 -24.30 -18.38
C HIS A 98 0.41 -25.27 -17.47
N ASN A 99 -0.73 -25.80 -17.91
CA ASN A 99 -1.62 -26.65 -17.10
C ASN A 99 -1.98 -26.03 -15.74
N ILE A 100 -2.31 -24.73 -15.74
CA ILE A 100 -2.74 -23.99 -14.54
C ILE A 100 -4.12 -23.35 -14.76
N PRO A 101 -4.89 -23.04 -13.69
CA PRO A 101 -6.10 -22.26 -13.85
C PRO A 101 -5.81 -20.81 -14.29
N GLU A 102 -6.70 -20.19 -15.07
CA GLU A 102 -6.49 -18.84 -15.66
C GLU A 102 -6.15 -17.76 -14.61
N GLY A 103 -6.71 -17.88 -13.41
CA GLY A 103 -6.47 -16.94 -12.30
C GLY A 103 -5.12 -17.07 -11.60
N PHE A 104 -4.31 -18.08 -11.97
CA PHE A 104 -3.05 -18.42 -11.29
C PHE A 104 -1.81 -18.06 -12.11
N ILE A 105 -1.96 -17.40 -13.26
CA ILE A 105 -0.84 -16.99 -14.13
C ILE A 105 0.19 -16.20 -13.33
N GLU A 106 -0.24 -15.24 -12.51
CA GLU A 106 0.64 -14.41 -11.68
C GLU A 106 1.40 -15.19 -10.60
N LEU A 107 0.92 -16.38 -10.22
CA LEU A 107 1.52 -17.24 -9.19
C LEU A 107 2.51 -18.25 -9.79
N ASN A 108 2.44 -18.51 -11.09
CA ASN A 108 3.39 -19.35 -11.81
C ASN A 108 4.46 -18.47 -12.51
N PRO A 109 5.75 -18.52 -12.10
CA PRO A 109 6.78 -17.64 -12.66
C PRO A 109 6.95 -17.75 -14.18
N ASN A 110 6.82 -18.96 -14.74
CA ASN A 110 7.00 -19.20 -16.17
C ASN A 110 5.81 -18.67 -16.97
N ALA A 111 4.58 -18.99 -16.54
CA ALA A 111 3.36 -18.49 -17.16
C ALA A 111 3.29 -16.95 -17.08
N CYS A 112 3.62 -16.37 -15.92
CA CYS A 112 3.70 -14.93 -15.71
C CYS A 112 4.70 -14.28 -16.67
N LYS A 113 5.92 -14.83 -16.76
CA LYS A 113 6.95 -14.33 -17.67
C LYS A 113 6.49 -14.37 -19.13
N GLN A 114 5.91 -15.51 -19.56
CA GLN A 114 5.42 -15.66 -20.92
C GLN A 114 4.27 -14.68 -21.22
N TYR A 115 3.34 -14.48 -20.28
CA TYR A 115 2.25 -13.52 -20.46
C TYR A 115 2.77 -12.10 -20.69
N TYR A 116 3.70 -11.63 -19.86
CA TYR A 116 4.25 -10.28 -20.03
C TYR A 116 5.16 -10.15 -21.25
N GLN A 117 5.81 -11.23 -21.68
CA GLN A 117 6.54 -11.28 -22.94
C GLN A 117 5.57 -11.14 -24.13
N TRP A 118 4.46 -11.89 -24.13
CA TRP A 118 3.42 -11.80 -25.15
C TRP A 118 2.84 -10.39 -25.26
N VAL A 119 2.50 -9.78 -24.12
CA VAL A 119 2.02 -8.39 -24.02
C VAL A 119 2.97 -7.42 -24.70
N LYS A 120 4.28 -7.58 -24.48
CA LYS A 120 5.33 -6.72 -25.02
C LYS A 120 5.50 -6.92 -26.54
N GLU A 121 5.60 -8.17 -26.99
CA GLU A 121 5.80 -8.52 -28.40
C GLU A 121 4.62 -8.08 -29.27
N HIS A 122 3.40 -8.28 -28.77
CA HIS A 122 2.18 -7.95 -29.51
C HIS A 122 1.68 -6.53 -29.24
N ARG A 123 2.43 -5.73 -28.45
CA ARG A 123 2.13 -4.33 -28.11
C ARG A 123 0.66 -4.11 -27.73
N LEU A 124 0.16 -4.95 -26.82
CA LEU A 124 -1.26 -4.93 -26.48
C LEU A 124 -1.67 -3.59 -25.90
N LYS A 125 -2.80 -3.08 -26.40
CA LYS A 125 -3.36 -1.80 -25.93
C LYS A 125 -4.09 -2.00 -24.61
N GLU A 126 -3.88 -1.09 -23.66
CA GLU A 126 -4.63 -1.05 -22.41
C GLU A 126 -6.11 -0.73 -22.66
N THR A 127 -7.03 -1.30 -21.87
CA THR A 127 -8.46 -1.04 -22.02
C THR A 127 -8.81 0.39 -21.57
N LYS A 128 -9.89 0.98 -22.12
CA LYS A 128 -10.40 2.29 -21.67
C LYS A 128 -10.71 2.30 -20.16
N LYS A 129 -11.29 1.21 -19.64
CA LYS A 129 -11.58 1.04 -18.20
C LYS A 129 -10.31 1.05 -17.35
N TYR A 130 -9.27 0.32 -17.78
CA TYR A 130 -7.98 0.31 -17.09
C TYR A 130 -7.30 1.68 -17.10
N LEU A 131 -7.30 2.37 -18.24
CA LEU A 131 -6.77 3.73 -18.34
C LEU A 131 -7.50 4.71 -17.42
N ALA A 132 -8.83 4.65 -17.35
CA ALA A 132 -9.60 5.49 -16.43
C ALA A 132 -9.26 5.21 -14.96
N TRP A 133 -9.15 3.93 -14.59
CA TRP A 133 -8.74 3.52 -13.24
C TRP A 133 -7.29 3.93 -12.92
N LYS A 134 -6.37 3.86 -13.88
CA LYS A 134 -4.99 4.33 -13.75
C LYS A 134 -4.93 5.84 -13.49
N ARG A 135 -5.79 6.64 -14.13
CA ARG A 135 -5.92 8.07 -13.83
C ARG A 135 -6.39 8.33 -12.40
N LYS A 136 -7.35 7.54 -11.89
CA LYS A 136 -7.77 7.63 -10.47
C LYS A 136 -6.60 7.39 -9.52
N ASN A 137 -5.80 6.35 -9.76
CA ASN A 137 -4.60 6.10 -8.96
C ASN A 137 -3.59 7.25 -9.03
N LYS A 138 -3.41 7.87 -10.20
CA LYS A 138 -2.51 9.03 -10.34
C LYS A 138 -2.95 10.23 -9.50
N VAL A 139 -4.26 10.57 -9.52
CA VAL A 139 -4.81 11.65 -8.69
C VAL A 139 -4.57 11.37 -7.20
N MET A 140 -4.72 10.11 -6.79
CA MET A 140 -4.47 9.72 -5.41
C MET A 140 -2.97 9.78 -5.05
N GLU A 141 -2.09 9.36 -5.95
CA GLU A 141 -0.63 9.48 -5.81
C GLU A 141 -0.21 10.94 -5.59
N GLU A 142 -0.73 11.85 -6.42
CA GLU A 142 -0.49 13.30 -6.30
C GLU A 142 -1.03 13.83 -4.97
N PHE A 143 -2.21 13.40 -4.56
CA PHE A 143 -2.80 13.86 -3.31
C PHE A 143 -2.06 13.38 -2.06
N ILE A 144 -1.56 12.13 -2.05
CA ILE A 144 -0.74 11.64 -0.94
C ILE A 144 0.65 12.27 -0.94
N GLN A 145 1.23 12.54 -2.11
CA GLN A 145 2.48 13.29 -2.22
C GLN A 145 2.33 14.67 -1.58
N PHE A 146 1.25 15.37 -1.90
CA PHE A 146 0.92 16.66 -1.29
C PHE A 146 0.79 16.56 0.24
N GLN A 147 0.21 15.48 0.78
CA GLN A 147 0.18 15.27 2.24
C GLN A 147 1.57 15.03 2.83
N LEU A 148 2.42 14.27 2.15
CA LEU A 148 3.79 14.02 2.59
C LEU A 148 4.62 15.31 2.58
N ASP A 149 4.47 16.14 1.55
CA ASP A 149 5.19 17.42 1.47
C ASP A 149 4.79 18.34 2.62
N ARG A 150 3.48 18.41 2.94
CA ARG A 150 2.98 19.14 4.11
C ARG A 150 3.48 18.55 5.42
N PHE A 151 3.47 17.23 5.56
CA PHE A 151 3.97 16.56 6.75
C PHE A 151 5.45 16.88 6.95
N TYR A 152 6.27 16.86 5.90
CA TYR A 152 7.71 17.12 5.96
C TYR A 152 8.12 18.59 5.97
N SER A 153 7.19 19.53 5.77
CA SER A 153 7.47 20.96 5.81
C SER A 153 8.10 21.36 7.15
N GLY A 154 9.36 21.82 7.11
CA GLY A 154 10.12 22.22 8.31
C GLY A 154 10.65 21.07 9.20
N ARG A 155 10.40 19.80 8.84
CA ARG A 155 10.93 18.64 9.60
C ARG A 155 12.29 18.21 9.09
N LYS A 156 13.22 17.97 10.02
CA LYS A 156 14.49 17.27 9.74
C LYS A 156 14.35 15.81 10.15
N VAL A 157 14.37 14.90 9.18
CA VAL A 157 14.25 13.45 9.39
C VAL A 157 15.34 12.73 8.60
N SER A 158 15.93 11.69 9.19
CA SER A 158 16.93 10.85 8.51
C SER A 158 16.35 10.23 7.23
N GLN A 159 17.17 10.14 6.18
CA GLN A 159 16.78 9.49 4.93
C GLN A 159 16.35 8.02 5.12
N ASP A 160 16.91 7.34 6.13
CA ASP A 160 16.55 5.96 6.47
C ASP A 160 15.12 5.83 7.04
N ALA A 161 14.56 6.90 7.60
CA ALA A 161 13.23 6.92 8.20
C ALA A 161 12.19 7.65 7.33
N LYS A 162 12.62 8.46 6.35
CA LYS A 162 11.73 9.30 5.55
C LYS A 162 10.75 8.46 4.70
N ILE A 163 9.47 8.81 4.73
CA ILE A 163 8.40 8.23 3.92
C ILE A 163 8.48 8.79 2.49
N TYR A 164 8.28 7.94 1.49
CA TYR A 164 8.28 8.30 0.06
C TYR A 164 7.28 7.44 -0.71
N LEU A 165 6.84 7.95 -1.85
CA LEU A 165 6.01 7.17 -2.77
C LEU A 165 6.91 6.32 -3.66
N ALA A 166 6.69 5.01 -3.63
CA ALA A 166 7.22 4.09 -4.61
C ALA A 166 6.12 3.80 -5.65
N LYS A 167 6.51 3.60 -6.91
CA LYS A 167 5.60 3.21 -8.00
C LYS A 167 5.60 1.68 -8.16
N PRO A 168 4.64 0.94 -7.60
CA PRO A 168 4.47 -0.48 -7.89
C PRO A 168 3.78 -0.66 -9.26
N THR A 169 3.79 -1.90 -9.75
CA THR A 169 3.16 -2.30 -11.02
C THR A 169 1.63 -2.18 -11.01
N LEU A 170 1.00 -2.04 -9.84
CA LEU A 170 -0.46 -2.19 -9.63
C LEU A 170 -1.17 -0.94 -9.02
N GLY A 171 -0.49 0.18 -8.82
CA GLY A 171 -1.05 1.34 -8.11
C GLY A 171 0.02 2.29 -7.60
N TYR A 172 -0.18 2.91 -6.44
CA TYR A 172 0.84 3.71 -5.73
C TYR A 172 1.15 3.07 -4.37
N LEU A 173 2.42 2.91 -4.04
CA LEU A 173 2.86 2.34 -2.76
C LEU A 173 3.38 3.48 -1.89
N VAL A 174 2.72 3.73 -0.76
CA VAL A 174 3.24 4.65 0.26
C VAL A 174 4.22 3.84 1.10
N ASN A 175 5.49 3.99 0.78
CA ASN A 175 6.55 3.19 1.37
C ASN A 175 7.37 4.05 2.35
N ILE A 176 8.01 3.42 3.33
CA ILE A 176 8.94 4.11 4.22
C ILE A 176 10.37 3.69 3.96
N GLY A 177 11.26 4.67 3.89
CA GLY A 177 12.70 4.50 3.79
C GLY A 177 13.18 4.22 2.36
N ARG A 178 14.02 5.10 1.81
CA ARG A 178 14.67 4.99 0.49
C ARG A 178 15.53 3.73 0.31
N MET A 179 15.47 2.75 1.21
CA MET A 179 16.08 1.46 1.01
C MET A 179 15.22 0.62 0.07
N GLY A 180 15.71 0.51 -1.16
CA GLY A 180 15.41 -0.57 -2.08
C GLY A 180 15.76 -1.93 -1.50
N ILE A 181 15.05 -2.38 -0.47
CA ILE A 181 15.15 -3.76 0.02
C ILE A 181 14.24 -4.69 -0.79
N LYS A 182 14.03 -4.39 -2.07
CA LYS A 182 13.82 -5.49 -3.01
C LYS A 182 15.13 -6.23 -3.26
N GLU A 183 16.30 -5.64 -3.00
CA GLU A 183 17.59 -6.22 -3.40
C GLU A 183 18.32 -7.01 -2.31
N LYS A 184 18.18 -6.72 -1.01
CA LYS A 184 18.99 -7.40 0.04
C LYS A 184 18.29 -8.47 0.89
N VAL A 185 16.97 -8.39 1.12
CA VAL A 185 16.28 -9.37 1.99
C VAL A 185 15.68 -10.54 1.20
N LYS A 186 15.48 -10.41 -0.12
CA LYS A 186 15.10 -11.54 -0.98
C LYS A 186 16.16 -12.65 -1.04
N ASN A 187 17.43 -12.31 -0.79
CA ASN A 187 18.57 -13.22 -1.02
C ASN A 187 19.14 -13.87 0.24
N HIS A 188 18.44 -13.84 1.39
CA HIS A 188 18.87 -14.55 2.62
C HIS A 188 20.32 -14.26 3.10
N THR A 189 20.96 -13.19 2.63
CA THR A 189 22.37 -12.88 2.91
C THR A 189 22.53 -11.56 3.68
N VAL A 190 21.70 -11.35 4.71
CA VAL A 190 22.00 -10.34 5.72
C VAL A 190 22.99 -10.97 6.70
N LYS A 191 24.22 -10.44 6.79
CA LYS A 191 25.19 -10.96 7.75
C LYS A 191 24.66 -10.72 9.17
N PRO A 192 24.82 -11.65 10.13
CA PRO A 192 24.33 -11.47 11.50
C PRO A 192 24.73 -10.14 12.15
N VAL A 193 25.93 -9.63 11.83
CA VAL A 193 26.45 -8.33 12.29
C VAL A 193 25.64 -7.12 11.82
N GLU A 194 24.93 -7.22 10.69
CA GLU A 194 24.14 -6.12 10.12
C GLU A 194 22.71 -6.05 10.72
N ILE A 195 22.24 -7.13 11.33
CA ILE A 195 20.86 -7.28 11.81
C ILE A 195 20.47 -6.19 12.82
N PRO A 196 21.29 -5.87 13.86
CA PRO A 196 20.95 -4.80 14.79
C PRO A 196 20.80 -3.43 14.10
N GLY A 197 21.63 -3.16 13.08
CA GLY A 197 21.55 -1.93 12.29
C GLY A 197 20.22 -1.83 11.52
N ILE A 198 19.81 -2.92 10.87
CA ILE A 198 18.54 -2.98 10.12
C ILE A 198 17.35 -2.85 11.07
N GLN A 199 17.36 -3.54 12.21
CA GLN A 199 16.31 -3.44 13.21
C GLN A 199 16.14 -2.00 13.71
N ARG A 200 17.24 -1.26 13.94
CA ARG A 200 17.18 0.16 14.31
C ARG A 200 16.52 1.00 13.22
N LYS A 201 16.85 0.77 11.95
CA LYS A 201 16.22 1.48 10.82
C LYS A 201 14.72 1.17 10.70
N ILE A 202 14.32 -0.08 10.87
CA ILE A 202 12.91 -0.48 10.85
C ILE A 202 12.13 0.19 11.98
N ARG A 203 12.68 0.22 13.20
CA ARG A 203 12.03 0.92 14.34
C ARG A 203 11.90 2.42 14.08
N ALA A 204 12.91 3.05 13.47
CA ALA A 204 12.84 4.45 13.08
C ALA A 204 11.74 4.69 12.02
N ALA A 205 11.66 3.80 11.02
CA ALA A 205 10.60 3.83 10.02
C ALA A 205 9.20 3.62 10.63
N GLN A 206 9.05 2.72 11.60
CA GLN A 206 7.79 2.50 12.33
C GLN A 206 7.37 3.75 13.11
N LYS A 207 8.32 4.42 13.77
CA LYS A 207 8.07 5.68 14.46
C LYS A 207 7.62 6.77 13.48
N GLU A 208 8.24 6.86 12.31
CA GLU A 208 7.86 7.83 11.29
C GLU A 208 6.49 7.52 10.67
N MET A 209 6.15 6.25 10.41
CA MET A 209 4.80 5.83 9.99
C MET A 209 3.75 6.29 10.99
N LYS A 210 4.03 6.07 12.28
CA LYS A 210 3.13 6.47 13.35
C LYS A 210 2.96 7.99 13.38
N ALA A 211 4.04 8.75 13.23
CA ALA A 211 3.97 10.21 13.17
C ALA A 211 3.13 10.71 11.98
N PHE A 212 3.28 10.09 10.80
CA PHE A 212 2.47 10.43 9.64
C PHE A 212 1.00 10.01 9.81
N THR A 213 0.76 8.87 10.46
CA THR A 213 -0.58 8.40 10.84
C THR A 213 -1.28 9.42 11.74
N GLU A 214 -0.60 9.92 12.76
CA GLU A 214 -1.15 10.96 13.65
C GLU A 214 -1.40 12.27 12.91
N PHE A 215 -0.54 12.64 11.95
CA PHE A 215 -0.78 13.80 11.07
C PHE A 215 -2.08 13.65 10.26
N LEU A 216 -2.28 12.50 9.61
CA LEU A 216 -3.51 12.22 8.85
C LEU A 216 -4.75 12.11 9.75
N LYS A 217 -4.59 11.53 10.95
CA LYS A 217 -5.64 11.43 11.96
C LYS A 217 -6.08 12.81 12.42
N LYS A 218 -5.13 13.68 12.78
CA LYS A 218 -5.41 15.08 13.15
C LYS A 218 -6.15 15.80 12.02
N LYS A 219 -5.65 15.68 10.78
CA LYS A 219 -6.33 16.24 9.60
C LYS A 219 -7.77 15.77 9.48
N PHE A 220 -8.03 14.48 9.68
CA PHE A 220 -9.40 13.95 9.65
C PHE A 220 -10.27 14.54 10.76
N PHE A 221 -9.76 14.71 11.98
CA PHE A 221 -10.56 15.27 13.08
C PHE A 221 -10.72 16.79 13.07
N ASP A 222 -9.83 17.51 12.37
CA ASP A 222 -9.80 18.97 12.31
C ASP A 222 -10.38 19.55 11.01
N ALA A 223 -10.65 18.71 10.00
CA ALA A 223 -11.35 19.07 8.76
C ALA A 223 -12.82 19.40 9.01
#